data_AF-A0A5U8J9F7-F1
#
_entry.id   AF-A0A5U8J9F7-F1
#
_cell.length_a   1.000
_cell.length_b   1.000
_cell.length_c   1.000
_cell.angle_alpha   90.00
_cell.angle_beta   90.00
_cell.angle_gamma   90.00
#
_symmetry.space_group_name_H-M   'P 1'
#
loop_
_entity.id
_entity.type
_entity.pdbx_description
1 polymer ?
#
loop_
_entity_poly.entity_id
_entity_poly.type
_entity_poly.pdbx_seq_one_letter_code
_entity_poly.pdbx_strand_id
1 'polypeptide(L)' 'MIKEHTIKTRRTAAQQAQRDEFLKAATLARNWINHIIRFGEQDNWSEVEFYIGSGKYDYEKMKSLLPTDRAEPRG' A
#
# COMPACT_ATOMS: atom_id res chain seq x y z
N MET A 1 -18.74 37.43 -10.89
CA MET A 1 -19.21 36.05 -11.11
C MET A 1 -17.98 35.17 -11.21
N ILE A 2 -17.57 34.57 -10.09
CA ILE A 2 -16.41 33.68 -10.06
C ILE A 2 -16.82 32.45 -10.88
N LYS A 3 -16.16 32.22 -12.02
CA LYS A 3 -16.30 30.97 -12.74
C LYS A 3 -15.81 29.89 -11.78
N GLU A 4 -16.73 29.10 -11.23
CA GLU A 4 -16.39 27.86 -10.54
C GLU A 4 -15.54 27.05 -11.52
N HIS A 5 -14.22 27.10 -11.34
CA HIS A 5 -13.34 26.11 -11.90
C HIS A 5 -13.70 24.82 -11.17
N THR A 6 -14.67 24.09 -11.70
CA THR A 6 -14.96 22.72 -11.29
C THR A 6 -13.70 21.93 -11.60
N ILE A 7 -12.77 21.87 -10.64
CA ILE A 7 -11.58 21.05 -10.75
C ILE A 7 -12.09 19.62 -10.83
N LYS A 8 -12.20 19.08 -12.05
CA LYS A 8 -12.54 17.67 -12.25
C LYS A 8 -11.44 16.87 -11.56
N THR A 9 -11.78 16.26 -10.44
CA THR A 9 -10.88 15.34 -9.77
C THR A 9 -10.62 14.16 -10.71
N ARG A 10 -9.34 13.84 -10.93
CA ARG A 10 -8.94 12.71 -11.80
C ARG A 10 -9.60 11.39 -11.39
N ARG A 11 -9.87 11.24 -10.10
CA ARG A 11 -10.48 10.05 -9.52
C ARG A 11 -11.89 10.38 -9.05
N THR A 12 -12.79 9.40 -9.21
CA THR A 12 -14.03 9.36 -8.44
C THR A 12 -13.70 9.14 -6.95
N ALA A 13 -14.66 9.42 -6.06
CA ALA A 13 -14.49 9.15 -4.64
C ALA A 13 -14.16 7.66 -4.36
N ALA A 14 -14.80 6.74 -5.10
CA ALA A 14 -14.55 5.31 -4.99
C ALA A 14 -13.13 4.92 -5.43
N GLN A 15 -12.65 5.45 -6.57
CA GLN A 15 -11.29 5.21 -7.05
C GLN A 15 -10.22 5.76 -6.10
N GLN A 16 -10.50 6.91 -5.46
CA GLN A 16 -9.61 7.49 -4.46
C GLN A 16 -9.57 6.62 -3.20
N ALA A 17 -10.73 6.17 -2.70
CA ALA A 17 -10.82 5.27 -1.54
C ALA A 17 -10.07 3.95 -1.78
N GLN A 18 -10.27 3.29 -2.93
CA GLN A 18 -9.58 2.04 -3.27
C GLN A 18 -8.06 2.23 -3.34
N ARG A 19 -7.60 3.36 -3.91
CA ARG A 19 -6.18 3.70 -3.92
C ARG A 19 -5.64 3.90 -2.51
N ASP A 20 -6.36 4.60 -1.65
CA ASP A 20 -5.88 4.93 -0.31
C ASP A 20 -5.82 3.69 0.58
N GLU A 21 -6.77 2.76 0.44
CA GLU A 21 -6.72 1.44 1.09
C GLU A 21 -5.50 0.63 0.64
N PHE A 22 -5.25 0.58 -0.67
CA PHE A 22 -4.07 -0.09 -1.21
C PHE A 22 -2.77 0.53 -0.66
N LEU A 23 -2.67 1.86 -0.63
CA LEU A 23 -1.49 2.54 -0.11
C LEU A 23 -1.29 2.33 1.39
N LYS A 24 -2.38 2.25 2.16
CA LYS A 24 -2.33 1.90 3.58
C LYS A 24 -1.74 0.50 3.75
N ALA A 25 -2.21 -0.50 2.99
CA ALA A 25 -1.65 -1.85 3.02
C ALA A 25 -0.17 -1.89 2.59
N ALA A 26 0.20 -1.16 1.53
CA ALA A 26 1.59 -1.06 1.08
C ALA A 26 2.50 -0.43 2.16
N THR A 27 1.99 0.55 2.91
CA THR A 27 2.74 1.17 4.01
C THR A 27 2.99 0.19 5.16
N LEU A 28 2.01 -0.67 5.47
CA LEU A 28 2.17 -1.74 6.46
C LEU A 28 3.22 -2.76 6.00
N ALA A 29 3.16 -3.20 4.74
CA ALA A 29 4.14 -4.10 4.15
C ALA A 29 5.56 -3.51 4.16
N ARG A 30 5.71 -2.20 3.92
CA ARG A 30 7.01 -1.51 4.06
C ARG A 30 7.53 -1.57 5.49
N ASN A 31 6.67 -1.31 6.48
CA ASN A 31 7.08 -1.37 7.89
C ASN A 31 7.49 -2.80 8.29
N TRP A 32 6.77 -3.81 7.79
CA TRP A 32 7.11 -5.22 7.95
C TRP A 32 8.50 -5.54 7.39
N ILE A 33 8.81 -5.12 6.15
CA ILE A 33 10.15 -5.29 5.56
C ILE A 33 11.22 -4.57 6.38
N ASN A 34 10.94 -3.36 6.88
CA ASN A 34 11.89 -2.62 7.71
C ASN A 34 12.22 -3.35 9.02
N HIS A 35 11.26 -4.04 9.63
CA HIS A 35 11.54 -4.88 10.80
C HIS A 35 12.47 -6.05 10.46
N ILE A 36 12.21 -6.73 9.34
CA ILE A 36 13.08 -7.83 8.86
C ILE A 36 14.52 -7.33 8.67
N ILE A 37 14.70 -6.20 8.00
CA ILE A 37 16.03 -5.60 7.78
C ILE A 37 16.71 -5.30 9.13
N ARG A 38 16.00 -4.61 10.03
CA ARG A 38 16.54 -4.25 11.35
C ARG A 38 16.98 -5.48 12.15
N PHE A 39 16.20 -6.56 12.14
CA PHE A 39 16.58 -7.79 12.84
C PHE A 39 17.75 -8.50 12.16
N GLY A 40 17.82 -8.46 10.83
CA GLY A 40 18.97 -8.94 10.08
C GLY A 40 20.26 -8.18 10.39
N GLU A 41 20.19 -6.85 10.53
CA GLU A 41 21.33 -6.00 10.95
C GLU A 41 21.81 -6.30 12.39
N GLN A 42 20.97 -6.94 13.20
CA GLN A 42 21.26 -7.32 14.59
C GLN A 42 21.62 -8.80 14.74
N ASP A 43 21.76 -9.53 13.64
CA ASP A 43 21.94 -10.99 13.62
C ASP A 43 20.85 -11.77 14.41
N ASN A 44 19.65 -11.19 14.55
CA ASN A 44 18.53 -11.83 15.24
C ASN A 44 17.68 -12.66 14.27
N TRP A 45 18.22 -13.83 13.89
CA TRP A 45 17.64 -14.70 12.87
C TRP A 45 16.29 -15.32 13.27
N SER A 46 16.06 -15.56 14.57
CA SER A 46 14.77 -16.08 15.05
C SER A 46 13.62 -15.11 14.77
N GLU A 47 13.84 -13.80 14.95
CA GLU A 47 12.85 -12.78 14.61
C GLU A 47 12.69 -12.65 13.10
N VAL A 48 13.79 -12.71 12.34
CA VAL A 48 13.73 -12.70 10.86
C VAL A 48 12.85 -13.84 10.35
N GLU A 49 13.03 -15.07 10.84
CA GLU A 49 12.22 -16.23 10.45
C GLU A 49 10.75 -16.04 10.82
N PHE A 50 10.47 -15.56 12.03
CA PHE A 50 9.11 -15.26 12.49
C PHE A 50 8.42 -14.23 11.58
N TYR A 51 9.08 -13.12 11.28
CA TYR A 51 8.52 -12.07 10.42
C TYR A 51 8.37 -12.54 8.98
N ILE A 52 9.33 -13.28 8.42
CA ILE A 52 9.18 -13.85 7.06
C ILE A 52 7.96 -14.78 6.97
N GLY A 53 7.73 -15.62 7.98
CA GLY A 53 6.58 -16.53 8.04
C GLY A 53 5.22 -15.83 8.01
N SER A 54 5.13 -14.60 8.53
CA SER A 54 3.90 -13.80 8.53
C SER A 54 3.63 -13.05 7.21
N GLY A 55 4.61 -12.96 6.30
CA GLY A 55 4.54 -12.15 5.08
C GLY A 55 3.44 -12.53 4.08
N LYS A 56 2.95 -13.77 4.13
CA LYS A 56 1.87 -14.23 3.25
C LYS A 56 0.59 -13.41 3.43
N TYR A 57 0.28 -12.98 4.66
CA TYR A 57 -0.90 -12.18 4.94
C TYR A 57 -0.86 -10.83 4.23
N ASP A 58 0.23 -10.09 4.37
CA ASP A 58 0.38 -8.76 3.77
C ASP A 58 0.39 -8.82 2.25
N TYR A 59 1.04 -9.85 1.68
CA TYR A 59 1.00 -10.12 0.24
C TYR A 59 -0.44 -10.36 -0.27
N GLU A 60 -1.17 -11.29 0.33
CA GLU A 60 -2.55 -11.59 -0.09
C GLU A 60 -3.48 -10.39 0.12
N LYS A 61 -3.28 -9.64 1.21
CA LYS A 61 -4.03 -8.41 1.48
C LYS A 61 -3.80 -7.36 0.40
N MET A 62 -2.55 -7.06 0.06
CA MET A 62 -2.23 -6.12 -1.01
C MET A 62 -2.77 -6.57 -2.37
N LYS A 63 -2.68 -7.87 -2.69
CA LYS A 63 -3.24 -8.44 -3.92
C LYS A 63 -4.76 -8.25 -4.00
N SER A 64 -5.47 -8.48 -2.90
CA SER A 64 -6.93 -8.27 -2.83
C SER A 64 -7.36 -6.81 -2.97
N LEU A 65 -6.49 -5.87 -2.59
CA LEU A 65 -6.74 -4.42 -2.63
C LEU A 65 -6.29 -3.77 -3.93
N LEU A 66 -5.79 -4.55 -4.91
CA LEU A 66 -5.39 -4.00 -6.19
C LEU A 66 -6.55 -3.23 -6.81
N PRO A 67 -6.34 -1.96 -7.22
CA PRO A 67 -7.39 -1.19 -7.86
C PRO A 67 -7.91 -1.92 -9.10
N THR A 68 -9.21 -2.18 -9.15
CA THR A 68 -9.90 -2.85 -10.26
C THR A 68 -10.49 -1.83 -11.23
N ASP A 69 -10.93 -0.68 -10.71
CA ASP A 69 -11.29 0.50 -11.49
C ASP A 69 -10.16 1.54 -11.35
N ARG A 70 -9.41 1.77 -12.44
CA ARG A 70 -8.18 2.57 -12.43
C ARG A 70 -8.37 3.84 -13.25
N ALA A 71 -8.07 4.99 -12.63
CA ALA A 71 -7.86 6.21 -13.41
C ALA A 71 -6.62 6.08 -14.31
N GLU A 72 -6.73 6.53 -15.56
CA GLU A 72 -5.64 6.44 -16.55
C GLU A 72 -4.32 7.00 -16.02
N PRO A 73 -3.16 6.34 -16.29
CA PRO A 73 -1.85 6.84 -15.92
C PRO A 73 -1.62 8.27 -16.42
N ARG A 74 -0.78 9.04 -15.71
CA ARG A 74 -0.25 10.28 -16.29
C ARG A 74 0.91 9.88 -17.20
N GLY A 75 0.92 10.40 -18.42
CA GLY A 75 2.13 10.42 -19.26
C GLY A 75 3.24 11.20 -18.60
#